data_AF-A0A661QCS3-F1
#
_entry.id   AF-A0A661QCS3-F1
#
_cell.length_a   1.000
_cell.length_b   1.000
_cell.length_c   1.000
_cell.angle_alpha   90.00
_cell.angle_beta   90.00
_cell.angle_gamma   90.00
#
_symmetry.space_group_name_H-M   'P 1'
#
loop_
_entity.id
_entity.type
_entity.pdbx_description
1 polymer ?
#
loop_
_entity_poly.entity_id
_entity_poly.type
_entity_poly.pdbx_seq_one_letter_code
_entity_poly.pdbx_strand_id
1 'polypeptide(L)'
;MKTDKAYTKYRKADRRFSNKDKGFTLLEVVVAVSIFAVGLLAIAIMHMSAISANSTGAKITEISSWSLDRVEQLMSLPYDDPLLGVAGNPHQVTSDDYTISWTIADNNPTQNTKLIRITVTGRGKTLQFVSVRSRSL
;
A
#
# COMPACT_ATOMS: atom_id res chain seq x y z
N MET A 1 63.47 -72.21 15.84
CA MET A 1 62.74 -71.96 14.58
C MET A 1 61.47 -71.19 14.94
N LYS A 2 61.36 -69.94 14.46
CA LYS A 2 60.14 -69.08 14.43
C LYS A 2 59.00 -69.86 13.74
N THR A 3 57.69 -69.69 13.89
CA THR A 3 56.72 -68.73 14.47
C THR A 3 55.35 -69.32 14.11
N ASP A 4 54.30 -69.18 14.92
CA ASP A 4 53.02 -68.71 14.39
C ASP A 4 52.13 -68.11 15.48
N LYS A 5 51.64 -66.90 15.22
CA LYS A 5 50.68 -66.16 16.03
C LYS A 5 49.36 -66.18 15.26
N ALA A 6 48.25 -66.54 15.88
CA ALA A 6 46.94 -66.22 15.31
C ALA A 6 45.91 -65.80 16.36
N TYR A 7 46.07 -64.55 16.78
CA TYR A 7 45.07 -63.51 17.10
C TYR A 7 43.69 -63.93 17.67
N THR A 8 43.49 -63.53 18.92
CA THR A 8 42.20 -63.34 19.58
C THR A 8 41.29 -62.43 18.75
N LYS A 9 40.15 -62.99 18.33
CA LYS A 9 39.08 -62.26 17.65
C LYS A 9 38.32 -61.41 18.67
N TYR A 10 38.80 -60.19 18.91
CA TYR A 10 38.07 -59.21 19.71
C TYR A 10 36.81 -58.79 18.95
N ARG A 11 35.65 -59.32 19.36
CA ARG A 11 34.35 -58.84 18.90
C ARG A 11 34.15 -57.43 19.46
N LYS A 12 34.52 -56.40 18.69
CA LYS A 12 34.09 -55.02 18.95
C LYS A 12 32.56 -55.03 18.91
N ALA A 13 31.94 -54.89 20.08
CA ALA A 13 30.54 -54.55 20.16
C ALA A 13 30.40 -53.17 19.52
N ASP A 14 29.71 -53.10 18.38
CA ASP A 14 29.26 -51.85 17.79
C ASP A 14 28.45 -51.09 18.84
N ARG A 15 29.04 -50.02 19.38
CA ARG A 15 28.27 -49.04 20.13
C ARG A 15 27.39 -48.32 19.13
N ARG A 16 26.17 -48.84 18.95
CA ARG A 16 25.06 -48.04 18.43
C ARG A 16 24.92 -46.85 19.38
N PHE A 17 25.33 -45.68 18.93
CA PHE A 17 24.90 -44.43 19.55
C PHE A 17 23.37 -44.41 19.41
N SER A 18 22.69 -44.86 20.45
CA SER A 18 21.27 -44.63 20.63
C SER A 18 21.10 -43.12 20.64
N ASN A 19 20.57 -42.56 19.55
CA ASN A 19 20.05 -41.21 19.56
C ASN A 19 18.97 -41.19 20.63
N LYS A 20 19.29 -40.55 21.75
CA LYS A 20 18.33 -40.25 22.79
C LYS A 20 17.51 -39.08 22.27
N ASP A 21 16.47 -39.40 21.51
CA ASP A 21 15.43 -38.45 21.13
C ASP A 21 14.63 -38.11 22.40
N LYS A 22 15.21 -37.22 23.22
CA LYS A 22 14.53 -36.68 24.40
C LYS A 22 13.49 -35.69 23.88
N GLY A 23 12.21 -35.99 24.09
CA GLY A 23 11.13 -35.05 23.84
C GLY A 23 11.26 -33.78 24.69
N PHE A 24 10.50 -32.73 24.32
CA PHE A 24 10.52 -31.44 25.00
C PHE A 24 10.03 -31.54 26.45
N THR A 25 10.66 -30.77 27.35
CA THR A 25 10.15 -30.62 28.71
C THR A 25 9.05 -29.56 28.76
N LEU A 26 8.11 -29.65 29.72
CA LEU A 26 7.07 -28.61 29.91
C LEU A 26 7.67 -27.22 30.15
N LEU A 27 8.79 -27.17 30.89
CA LEU A 27 9.51 -25.92 31.15
C LEU A 27 9.99 -25.27 29.85
N GLU A 28 10.50 -26.07 28.91
CA GLU A 28 11.02 -25.61 27.62
C GLU A 28 9.90 -25.00 26.77
N VAL A 29 8.72 -25.60 26.77
CA VAL A 29 7.53 -25.06 26.07
C VAL A 29 7.08 -23.75 26.69
N VAL A 30 7.03 -23.64 28.03
CA VAL A 30 6.64 -22.40 28.71
C VAL A 30 7.64 -21.28 28.42
N VAL A 31 8.94 -21.57 28.45
CA VAL A 31 9.98 -20.60 28.09
C VAL A 31 9.86 -20.20 26.61
N ALA A 32 9.65 -21.15 25.70
CA ALA A 32 9.48 -20.87 24.27
C ALA A 32 8.25 -20.00 23.98
N VAL A 33 7.09 -20.31 24.56
CA VAL A 33 5.86 -19.52 24.40
C VAL A 33 6.01 -18.12 25.01
N SER A 34 6.75 -17.98 26.11
CA SER A 34 7.03 -16.68 26.73
C SER A 34 7.86 -15.79 25.80
N ILE A 35 8.94 -16.32 25.22
CA ILE A 35 9.78 -15.60 24.25
C ILE A 35 8.98 -15.28 22.98
N PHE A 36 8.17 -16.23 22.50
CA PHE A 36 7.30 -16.04 21.34
C PHE A 36 6.27 -14.92 21.58
N ALA A 37 5.66 -14.85 22.76
CA ALA A 37 4.69 -13.81 23.10
C ALA A 37 5.32 -12.40 23.04
N VAL A 38 6.55 -12.23 23.51
CA VAL A 38 7.30 -10.97 23.38
C VAL A 38 7.52 -10.61 21.92
N GLY A 39 7.90 -11.59 21.09
CA GLY A 39 8.05 -11.39 19.64
C GLY A 39 6.73 -11.01 18.94
N LEU A 40 5.61 -11.59 19.37
CA LEU A 40 4.29 -11.35 18.80
C LEU A 40 3.80 -9.91 19.02
N LEU A 41 4.17 -9.29 20.14
CA LEU A 41 3.85 -7.87 20.40
C LEU A 41 4.52 -6.93 19.39
N ALA A 42 5.74 -7.25 18.93
CA ALA A 42 6.40 -6.49 17.87
C ALA A 42 5.62 -6.56 16.54
N ILE A 43 5.03 -7.72 16.23
CA ILE A 43 4.20 -7.92 15.03
C ILE A 43 2.89 -7.12 15.11
N ALA A 44 2.32 -6.96 16.30
CA ALA A 44 1.10 -6.17 16.48
C ALA A 44 1.29 -4.71 16.01
N ILE A 45 2.47 -4.12 16.25
CA ILE A 45 2.81 -2.78 15.77
C ILE A 45 2.85 -2.74 14.24
N MET A 46 3.44 -3.76 13.60
CA MET A 46 3.43 -3.90 12.14
C MET A 46 2.01 -4.00 11.59
N HIS A 47 1.14 -4.75 12.26
CA HIS A 47 -0.24 -4.93 11.83
C HIS A 47 -1.03 -3.61 11.85
N MET A 48 -0.87 -2.80 12.91
CA MET A 48 -1.48 -1.46 12.96
C MET A 48 -1.00 -0.56 11.81
N SER A 49 0.29 -0.59 11.52
CA SER A 49 0.87 0.15 10.38
C SER A 49 0.24 -0.31 9.06
N ALA A 50 0.17 -1.62 8.81
CA ALA A 50 -0.43 -2.18 7.60
C ALA A 50 -1.91 -1.79 7.43
N ILE A 51 -2.70 -1.83 8.51
CA ILE A 51 -4.11 -1.39 8.49
C ILE A 51 -4.20 0.09 8.11
N SER A 52 -3.38 0.94 8.73
CA SER A 52 -3.39 2.39 8.46
C SER A 52 -2.95 2.72 7.03
N ALA A 53 -1.96 2.00 6.50
CA ALA A 53 -1.47 2.11 5.14
C ALA A 53 -2.53 1.67 4.14
N ASN A 54 -3.18 0.52 4.37
CA ASN A 54 -4.25 0.02 3.52
C ASN A 54 -5.47 0.94 3.53
N SER A 55 -5.88 1.44 4.70
CA SER A 55 -6.97 2.42 4.81
C SER A 55 -6.65 3.71 4.05
N THR A 56 -5.40 4.17 4.13
CA THR A 56 -4.94 5.34 3.37
C THR A 56 -4.96 5.08 1.88
N GLY A 57 -4.48 3.92 1.43
CA GLY A 57 -4.52 3.50 0.04
C GLY A 57 -5.94 3.45 -0.51
N ALA A 58 -6.86 2.82 0.23
CA ALA A 58 -8.28 2.74 -0.14
C ALA A 58 -8.91 4.14 -0.33
N LYS A 59 -8.64 5.08 0.60
CA LYS A 59 -9.12 6.47 0.49
C LYS A 59 -8.57 7.17 -0.75
N ILE A 60 -7.30 6.98 -1.08
CA ILE A 60 -6.67 7.58 -2.26
C ILE A 60 -7.30 7.02 -3.54
N THR A 61 -7.48 5.70 -3.63
CA THR A 61 -8.12 5.05 -4.79
C THR A 61 -9.55 5.55 -5.02
N GLU A 62 -10.33 5.68 -3.94
CA GLU A 62 -11.68 6.21 -4.01
C GLU A 62 -11.69 7.66 -4.51
N ILE A 63 -10.89 8.55 -3.90
CA ILE A 63 -10.76 9.95 -4.34
C ILE A 63 -10.32 10.02 -5.79
N SER A 64 -9.40 9.14 -6.22
CA SER A 64 -8.90 9.11 -7.59
C SER A 64 -10.00 8.74 -8.58
N SER A 65 -10.86 7.77 -8.23
CA SER A 65 -12.00 7.37 -9.06
C SER A 65 -12.96 8.54 -9.27
N TRP A 66 -13.40 9.18 -8.18
CA TRP A 66 -14.25 10.38 -8.25
C TRP A 66 -13.62 11.54 -9.00
N SER A 67 -12.31 11.74 -8.84
CA SER A 67 -11.58 12.80 -9.53
C SER A 67 -11.52 12.55 -11.03
N LEU A 68 -11.27 11.31 -11.45
CA LEU A 68 -11.23 10.92 -12.85
C LEU A 68 -12.61 11.07 -13.49
N ASP A 69 -13.66 10.57 -12.84
CA ASP A 69 -15.04 10.74 -13.32
C ASP A 69 -15.37 12.23 -13.54
N ARG A 70 -14.93 13.10 -12.63
CA ARG A 70 -15.17 14.54 -12.76
C ARG A 70 -14.33 15.18 -13.87
N VAL A 71 -13.06 14.78 -14.01
CA VAL A 71 -12.21 15.21 -15.12
C VAL A 71 -12.87 14.82 -16.44
N GLU A 72 -13.32 13.57 -16.59
CA GLU A 72 -13.99 13.09 -17.80
C GLU A 72 -15.27 13.89 -18.11
N GLN A 73 -16.10 14.16 -17.09
CA GLN A 73 -17.28 15.02 -17.26
C GLN A 73 -16.89 16.41 -17.77
N LEU A 74 -15.90 17.07 -17.16
CA LEU A 74 -15.46 18.41 -17.57
C LEU A 74 -14.86 18.40 -18.99
N MET A 75 -14.15 17.33 -19.37
CA MET A 75 -13.59 17.18 -20.71
C MET A 75 -14.66 16.90 -21.77
N SER A 76 -15.79 16.29 -21.37
CA SER A 76 -16.94 16.03 -22.27
C SER A 76 -17.78 17.28 -22.55
N LEU A 77 -17.69 18.32 -21.72
CA LEU A 77 -18.48 19.55 -21.90
C LEU A 77 -18.05 20.33 -23.16
N PRO A 78 -18.96 21.09 -23.80
CA PRO A 78 -18.61 22.03 -24.87
C PRO A 78 -17.58 23.07 -24.41
N TYR A 79 -16.80 23.62 -25.34
CA TYR A 79 -15.76 24.61 -25.01
C TYR A 79 -16.34 25.90 -24.39
N ASP A 80 -17.54 26.29 -24.81
CA ASP A 80 -18.24 27.51 -24.38
C ASP A 80 -19.20 27.26 -23.20
N ASP A 81 -19.09 26.10 -22.53
CA ASP A 81 -19.94 25.77 -21.38
C ASP A 81 -19.70 26.74 -20.21
N PRO A 82 -20.76 27.22 -19.51
CA PRO A 82 -20.64 28.11 -18.36
C PRO A 82 -19.74 27.57 -17.24
N LEU A 83 -19.69 26.25 -17.03
CA LEU A 83 -18.85 25.61 -16.02
C LEU A 83 -17.35 25.59 -16.39
N LEU A 84 -17.04 25.89 -17.65
CA LEU A 84 -15.70 26.12 -18.18
C LEU A 84 -15.43 27.62 -18.43
N GLY A 85 -16.24 28.49 -17.83
CA GLY A 85 -16.04 29.93 -17.78
C GLY A 85 -15.09 30.34 -16.66
N VAL A 86 -14.50 31.53 -16.80
CA VAL A 86 -13.76 32.17 -15.68
C VAL A 86 -14.72 32.78 -14.66
N ALA A 87 -15.93 33.16 -15.11
CA ALA A 87 -17.00 33.64 -14.25
C ALA A 87 -17.51 32.48 -13.38
N GLY A 88 -17.30 32.57 -12.06
CA GLY A 88 -17.67 31.51 -11.11
C GLY A 88 -16.50 30.75 -10.52
N ASN A 89 -15.25 31.11 -10.85
CA ASN A 89 -14.07 30.53 -10.22
C ASN A 89 -13.96 30.89 -8.71
N PRO A 90 -13.58 29.94 -7.83
CA PRO A 90 -13.53 28.50 -8.09
C PRO A 90 -14.93 27.92 -8.20
N HIS A 91 -15.17 27.14 -9.25
CA HIS A 91 -16.35 26.32 -9.33
C HIS A 91 -16.19 25.17 -8.32
N GLN A 92 -17.26 24.81 -7.61
CA GLN A 92 -17.18 23.79 -6.58
C GLN A 92 -18.44 22.93 -6.57
N VAL A 93 -18.24 21.63 -6.37
CA VAL A 93 -19.28 20.67 -6.03
C VAL A 93 -18.85 19.97 -4.75
N THR A 94 -19.71 20.01 -3.76
CA THR A 94 -19.53 19.30 -2.50
C THR A 94 -20.51 18.13 -2.47
N SER A 95 -20.02 16.93 -2.20
CA SER A 95 -20.80 15.71 -2.01
C SER A 95 -20.34 15.09 -0.71
N ASP A 96 -21.17 15.11 0.34
CA ASP A 96 -20.95 14.59 1.71
C ASP A 96 -19.49 14.55 2.21
N ASP A 97 -18.69 13.57 1.79
CA ASP A 97 -17.31 13.37 2.23
C ASP A 97 -16.21 14.01 1.35
N TYR A 98 -16.59 14.60 0.22
CA TYR A 98 -15.70 15.09 -0.83
C TYR A 98 -16.11 16.47 -1.37
N THR A 99 -15.10 17.29 -1.62
CA THR A 99 -15.22 18.59 -2.25
C THR A 99 -14.34 18.61 -3.48
N ILE A 100 -14.96 18.79 -4.66
CA ILE A 100 -14.26 18.98 -5.92
C ILE A 100 -14.37 20.45 -6.29
N SER A 101 -13.25 21.15 -6.38
CA SER A 101 -13.18 22.51 -6.91
C SER A 101 -12.36 22.56 -8.18
N TRP A 102 -12.72 23.43 -9.12
CA TRP A 102 -11.90 23.68 -10.30
C TRP A 102 -11.85 25.15 -10.65
N THR A 103 -10.71 25.56 -11.19
CA THR A 103 -10.46 26.92 -11.65
C THR A 103 -10.09 26.90 -13.11
N ILE A 104 -10.64 27.86 -13.86
CA ILE A 104 -10.39 28.03 -15.28
C ILE A 104 -9.54 29.28 -15.51
N ALA A 105 -8.52 29.18 -16.35
CA ALA A 105 -7.81 30.34 -16.88
C ALA A 105 -7.85 30.31 -18.40
N ASP A 106 -8.44 31.35 -19.00
CA ASP A 106 -8.48 31.52 -20.46
C ASP A 106 -7.13 32.03 -20.99
N ASN A 107 -6.83 31.65 -22.23
CA ASN A 107 -5.59 31.97 -22.94
C ASN A 107 -4.31 31.58 -22.18
N ASN A 108 -4.33 30.42 -21.52
CA ASN A 108 -3.21 29.92 -20.74
C ASN A 108 -2.93 28.44 -21.07
N PRO A 109 -1.70 28.07 -21.48
CA PRO A 109 -0.51 28.93 -21.61
C PRO A 109 -0.46 29.76 -22.91
N THR A 110 -1.31 29.47 -23.89
CA THR A 110 -1.32 30.13 -25.21
C THR A 110 -2.71 30.61 -25.61
N GLN A 111 -2.82 31.47 -26.63
CA GLN A 111 -4.12 31.93 -27.13
C GLN A 111 -5.01 30.75 -27.56
N ASN A 112 -6.32 30.89 -27.37
CA ASN A 112 -7.33 29.86 -27.68
C ASN A 112 -7.18 28.55 -26.86
N THR A 113 -6.58 28.64 -25.67
CA THR A 113 -6.52 27.52 -24.72
C THR A 113 -7.16 27.88 -23.39
N LYS A 114 -7.76 26.90 -22.73
CA LYS A 114 -8.27 26.97 -21.36
C LYS A 114 -7.43 26.05 -20.49
N LEU A 115 -6.86 26.61 -19.42
CA LEU A 115 -6.22 25.83 -18.36
C LEU A 115 -7.25 25.53 -17.28
N ILE A 116 -7.43 24.25 -16.99
CA ILE A 116 -8.36 23.74 -15.99
C ILE A 116 -7.53 23.14 -14.86
N ARG A 117 -7.59 23.73 -13.65
CA ARG A 117 -6.98 23.15 -12.45
C ARG A 117 -8.06 22.63 -11.53
N ILE A 118 -8.07 21.32 -11.29
CA ILE A 118 -9.05 20.62 -10.47
C ILE A 118 -8.37 20.22 -9.17
N THR A 119 -9.01 20.52 -8.04
CA THR A 119 -8.60 20.13 -6.69
C THR A 119 -9.72 19.33 -6.06
N VAL A 120 -9.43 18.10 -5.68
CA VAL A 120 -10.38 17.24 -4.98
C VAL A 120 -9.88 17.02 -3.56
N THR A 121 -10.69 17.37 -2.57
CA THR A 121 -10.36 17.21 -1.15
C THR A 121 -11.44 16.40 -0.46
N GLY A 122 -11.06 15.37 0.27
CA GLY A 122 -11.99 14.62 1.11
C GLY A 122 -11.30 13.55 1.93
N ARG A 123 -11.96 13.12 3.03
CA ARG A 123 -11.45 12.11 3.97
C ARG A 123 -9.99 12.33 4.42
N GLY A 124 -9.59 13.60 4.57
CA GLY A 124 -8.25 14.02 5.00
C GLY A 124 -7.15 13.92 3.93
N LYS A 125 -7.51 13.80 2.65
CA LYS A 125 -6.58 13.77 1.51
C LYS A 125 -7.00 14.79 0.45
N THR A 126 -6.02 15.27 -0.31
CA THR A 126 -6.23 16.19 -1.42
C THR A 126 -5.46 15.71 -2.64
N LEU A 127 -6.13 15.65 -3.79
CA LEU A 127 -5.53 15.42 -5.10
C LEU A 127 -5.69 16.66 -5.98
N GLN A 128 -4.72 16.90 -6.84
CA GLN A 128 -4.76 18.00 -7.81
C GLN A 128 -4.47 17.47 -9.21
N PHE A 129 -5.27 17.94 -10.17
CA PHE A 129 -5.14 17.62 -11.59
C PHE A 129 -5.09 18.91 -12.38
N VAL A 130 -4.26 18.95 -13.41
CA VAL A 130 -4.16 20.09 -14.32
C VAL A 130 -4.32 19.58 -15.74
N SER A 131 -5.25 20.20 -16.47
CA SER A 131 -5.52 19.90 -17.87
C SER A 131 -5.52 21.18 -18.68
N VAL A 132 -5.08 21.09 -19.93
CA VAL A 132 -5.14 22.20 -20.91
C VAL A 132 -6.00 21.74 -22.06
N ARG A 133 -6.95 22.58 -22.46
CA ARG A 133 -7.84 22.33 -23.59
C ARG A 133 -7.70 23.44 -24.61
N SER A 134 -7.47 23.09 -25.88
CA SER A 134 -7.55 24.04 -26.99
C SER A 134 -8.96 24.12 -27.56
N ARG A 135 -9.30 25.27 -28.14
CA ARG A 135 -10.49 25.41 -28.99
C ARG A 135 -10.25 24.62 -30.28
N SER A 136 -11.16 23.70 -30.64
CA SER A 136 -11.15 23.11 -31.97
C SER A 136 -11.47 24.19 -33.00
N LEU A 137 -10.68 24.22 -34.08
CA LEU A 137 -10.94 25.06 -35.26
C LEU A 137 -12.27 24.66 -35.93
#